data_AF-A0A2M8ATT1-F1
#
_entry.id   AF-A0A2M8ATT1-F1
#
_cell.length_a   1.000
_cell.length_b   1.000
_cell.length_c   1.000
_cell.angle_alpha   90.00
_cell.angle_beta   90.00
_cell.angle_gamma   90.00
#
_symmetry.space_group_name_H-M   'P 1'
#
loop_
_entity.id
_entity.type
_entity.pdbx_description
1 polymer ?
#
loop_
_entity_poly.entity_id
_entity_poly.type
_entity_poly.pdbx_seq_one_letter_code
_entity_poly.pdbx_strand_id
1 'polypeptide(L)' 'MWQRILIIVDEAHHLRSRSSLGWKFVNSIKKKFILLLTATPVQNSIEDIYNMITILKPGQLDTIANFRKEFVTRGEL' A
#
# COMPACT_ATOMS: atom_id res chain seq x y z
N MET A 1 -16.81 4.53 -23.65
CA MET A 1 -16.67 4.04 -22.25
C MET A 1 -15.22 4.22 -21.80
N TRP A 2 -14.87 5.38 -21.24
CA TRP A 2 -13.49 5.71 -20.82
C TRP A 2 -13.49 6.34 -19.43
N GLN A 3 -13.78 5.57 -18.38
CA GLN A 3 -13.50 6.04 -17.02
C GLN A 3 -12.12 5.53 -16.60
N ARG A 4 -11.09 6.34 -16.86
CA ARG A 4 -9.74 6.11 -16.34
C ARG A 4 -9.52 7.09 -15.19
N ILE A 5 -9.93 6.69 -13.98
CA ILE A 5 -9.71 7.48 -12.78
C ILE A 5 -8.27 7.27 -12.31
N LEU A 6 -7.51 8.37 -12.25
CA LEU A 6 -6.20 8.47 -11.60
C LEU A 6 -6.39 9.09 -10.22
N ILE A 7 -5.88 8.42 -9.19
CA ILE A 7 -5.82 8.97 -7.83
C ILE A 7 -4.38 9.37 -7.54
N ILE A 8 -4.18 10.58 -7.04
CA ILE A 8 -2.89 11.03 -6.52
C ILE A 8 -3.07 11.22 -5.02
N VAL A 9 -2.23 10.57 -4.23
CA VAL A 9 -2.18 10.74 -2.78
C VAL A 9 -0.85 11.36 -2.45
N ASP A 10 -0.89 12.60 -1.97
CA ASP A 10 0.26 13.25 -1.35
C ASP A 10 0.42 12.78 0.10
N GLU A 11 1.63 12.81 0.61
CA GLU A 11 2.01 12.26 1.91
C GLU A 11 1.44 10.86 2.18
N ALA A 12 1.62 9.97 1.21
CA ALA A 12 1.12 8.60 1.23
C ALA A 12 1.57 7.77 2.44
N HIS A 13 2.59 8.22 3.17
CA HIS A 13 2.97 7.64 4.45
C HIS A 13 1.81 7.66 5.48
N HIS A 14 0.79 8.51 5.34
CA HIS A 14 -0.42 8.43 6.17
C HIS A 14 -1.28 7.18 5.90
N LEU A 15 -1.10 6.51 4.75
CA LEU A 15 -1.82 5.30 4.34
C LEU A 15 -1.10 4.00 4.69
N ARG A 16 -0.15 3.99 5.63
CA ARG A 16 0.58 2.77 6.01
C ARG A 16 -0.23 1.76 6.83
N SER A 17 -1.28 2.22 7.51
CA SER A 17 -2.15 1.35 8.32
C SER A 17 -3.49 1.05 7.66
N ARG A 18 -3.82 -0.25 7.51
CA ARG A 18 -5.13 -0.73 7.01
C ARG A 18 -6.31 -0.35 7.91
N SER A 19 -6.07 -0.10 9.20
CA SER A 19 -7.13 0.28 10.13
C SER A 19 -7.56 1.74 9.95
N SER A 20 -6.73 2.58 9.33
CA SER A 20 -7.00 4.01 9.17
C SER A 20 -8.17 4.28 8.23
N LEU A 21 -8.91 5.37 8.50
CA LEU A 21 -10.02 5.80 7.65
C LEU A 21 -9.55 6.18 6.25
N GLY A 22 -8.39 6.85 6.14
CA GLY A 22 -7.78 7.22 4.86
C GLY A 22 -7.47 6.00 3.99
N TRP A 23 -6.93 4.93 4.60
CA TRP A 23 -6.66 3.69 3.87
C TRP A 23 -7.94 3.07 3.32
N LYS A 24 -8.97 2.93 4.17
CA LYS A 24 -10.25 2.34 3.78
C LYS A 24 -10.94 3.15 2.69
N PHE A 25 -10.87 4.48 2.78
CA PHE A 25 -11.43 5.39 1.77
C PHE A 25 -10.71 5.23 0.43
N VAL A 26 -9.38 5.30 0.39
CA VAL A 26 -8.63 5.15 -0.88
C VAL A 26 -8.81 3.75 -1.47
N ASN A 27 -8.98 2.73 -0.63
CA ASN A 27 -9.23 1.36 -1.07
C ASN A 27 -10.65 1.15 -1.65
N SER A 28 -11.66 1.91 -1.23
CA SER A 28 -13.03 1.77 -1.74
C SER A 28 -13.25 2.41 -3.11
N ILE A 29 -12.35 3.31 -3.55
CA ILE A 29 -12.49 4.00 -4.84
C ILE A 29 -12.08 3.06 -5.99
N LYS A 30 -12.99 2.91 -6.97
CA LYS A 30 -12.70 2.22 -8.23
C LYS A 30 -11.73 3.06 -9.08
N LYS A 31 -10.46 2.67 -9.06
CA LYS A 31 -9.36 3.39 -9.72
C LYS A 31 -8.70 2.53 -10.79
N LYS A 32 -8.20 3.16 -11.85
CA LYS A 32 -7.38 2.49 -12.87
C LYS A 32 -5.89 2.70 -12.61
N PHE A 33 -5.54 3.89 -12.11
CA PHE A 33 -4.18 4.25 -11.75
C PHE A 33 -4.18 4.93 -10.39
N ILE A 34 -3.12 4.73 -9.63
CA ILE A 34 -2.89 5.42 -8.38
C ILE A 34 -1.40 5.77 -8.28
N LEU A 35 -1.12 7.00 -7.90
CA LEU A 35 0.21 7.54 -7.68
C LEU A 35 0.30 7.95 -6.21
N LEU A 36 1.26 7.37 -5.49
CA LEU A 36 1.53 7.67 -4.09
C LEU A 36 2.81 8.50 -4.04
N LEU A 37 2.71 9.72 -3.53
CA LEU A 37 3.82 10.64 -3.33
C LEU A 37 4.11 10.74 -1.83
N THR A 38 5.38 10.66 -1.44
CA THR A 38 5.78 10.99 -0.07
C THR A 38 7.24 11.40 -0.03
N ALA A 39 7.54 12.37 0.84
CA ALA A 39 8.89 12.80 1.12
C ALA A 39 9.59 11.92 2.17
N THR A 40 8.86 11.04 2.85
CA THR A 40 9.41 10.15 3.88
C THR A 40 9.41 8.71 3.38
N PRO A 41 10.56 8.01 3.41
CA PRO A 41 10.62 6.63 2.96
C PRO A 41 9.75 5.74 3.86
N VAL A 42 9.11 4.74 3.25
CA VAL A 42 8.26 3.74 3.92
C VAL A 42 9.16 2.80 4.72
N GLN A 43 9.70 3.25 5.85
CA GLN A 43 10.80 2.59 6.55
C GLN A 43 10.42 1.97 7.91
N ASN A 44 9.17 2.06 8.37
CA ASN A 44 8.86 1.61 9.73
C ASN A 44 8.65 0.10 9.85
N SER A 45 8.23 -0.60 8.79
CA SER A 45 8.13 -2.06 8.78
C SER A 45 7.89 -2.60 7.36
N ILE A 46 8.22 -3.89 7.14
CA ILE A 46 7.81 -4.63 5.93
C ILE A 46 6.29 -4.70 5.77
N GLU A 47 5.54 -4.59 6.87
CA GLU A 47 4.08 -4.54 6.87
C GLU A 47 3.54 -3.23 6.29
N ASP A 48 4.21 -2.10 6.51
CA ASP A 48 3.83 -0.81 5.91
C ASP A 48 3.96 -0.87 4.38
N ILE A 49 5.04 -1.47 3.88
CA ILE A 49 5.27 -1.68 2.45
C ILE A 49 4.17 -2.58 1.86
N TYR A 50 3.91 -3.72 2.51
CA TYR A 50 2.83 -4.63 2.11
C TYR A 50 1.47 -3.93 2.04
N ASN A 51 1.15 -3.12 3.05
CA ASN A 51 -0.11 -2.38 3.13
C ASN A 51 -0.23 -1.36 2.01
N MET A 52 0.83 -0.62 1.70
CA MET A 52 0.83 0.35 0.60
C MET A 52 0.70 -0.31 -0.77
N ILE A 53 1.43 -1.40 -1.04
CA ILE A 53 1.32 -2.14 -2.30
C ILE A 53 -0.08 -2.73 -2.46
N THR A 54 -0.70 -3.21 -1.37
CA THR A 54 -2.08 -3.72 -1.43
C THR A 54 -3.06 -2.65 -1.93
N ILE A 55 -2.89 -1.38 -1.57
CA ILE A 55 -3.76 -0.30 -2.07
C ILE A 55 -3.61 -0.12 -3.58
N LEU A 56 -2.39 -0.30 -4.11
CA LEU A 56 -2.09 -0.17 -5.53
C LEU A 56 -2.77 -1.27 -6.34
N LYS A 57 -2.70 -2.51 -5.85
CA LYS A 57 -3.30 -3.67 -6.52
C LYS A 57 -3.76 -4.72 -5.50
N PRO A 58 -5.01 -4.63 -5.03
CA PRO A 58 -5.57 -5.61 -4.11
C PRO A 58 -5.48 -7.03 -4.69
N GLY A 59 -4.98 -7.98 -3.89
CA GLY A 59 -4.85 -9.39 -4.28
C GLY A 59 -3.64 -9.73 -5.16
N GLN A 60 -2.75 -8.79 -5.47
CA GLN A 60 -1.49 -9.10 -6.16
C GLN A 60 -0.49 -9.79 -5.23
N LEU A 61 -0.45 -9.37 -3.97
CA LEU A 61 0.39 -9.99 -2.95
C LEU A 61 -0.40 -11.11 -2.27
N ASP A 62 0.29 -12.18 -1.92
CA ASP A 62 -0.26 -13.26 -1.09
C ASP A 62 -0.52 -12.75 0.34
N THR A 63 -0.77 -13.64 1.29
CA THR A 63 -0.93 -13.27 2.71
C THR A 63 0.29 -12.53 3.25
N ILE A 64 0.08 -11.64 4.22
CA ILE A 64 1.17 -10.96 4.94
C ILE A 64 2.20 -11.96 5.51
N ALA A 65 1.76 -13.16 5.90
CA ALA A 65 2.63 -14.22 6.40
C ALA A 65 3.58 -14.75 5.31
N ASN A 66 3.05 -15.03 4.12
CA ASN A 66 3.85 -15.49 2.98
C ASN A 66 4.76 -14.37 2.46
N PHE A 67 4.25 -13.13 2.39
CA PHE A 67 5.04 -11.96 2.03
C PHE A 67 6.22 -11.76 3.01
N ARG A 68 5.99 -11.89 4.31
CA ARG A 68 7.08 -11.83 5.30
C ARG A 68 8.10 -12.95 5.08
N LYS A 69 7.66 -14.19 4.82
CA LYS A 69 8.58 -15.30 4.57
C LYS A 69 9.44 -15.10 3.33
N GLU A 70 8.88 -14.50 2.29
CA GLU A 70 9.55 -14.28 1.00
C GLU A 70 10.52 -13.09 1.04
N PHE A 71 10.16 -12.02 1.75
CA PHE A 71 10.90 -10.75 1.71
C PHE A 71 11.62 -10.37 3.02
N VAL A 72 11.42 -11.10 4.12
CA VAL A 72 12.16 -10.92 5.38
C VAL A 72 13.22 -12.04 5.49
N THR A 73 14.50 -11.69 5.40
CA THR A 73 15.58 -12.65 5.67
C THR A 73 15.87 -12.71 7.17
N ARG A 74 16.16 -13.90 7.72
CA ARG A 74 16.60 -14.08 9.12
C ARG A 74 17.92 -13.32 9.34
N GLY A 75 17.86 -12.07 9.76
CA GLY A 75 19.05 -11.26 10.01
C GLY A 75 18.78 -9.80 10.35
N GLU A 76 17.58 -9.28 10.04
CA GLU A 76 17.21 -7.89 10.33
C GLU A 76 15.97 -7.82 11.26
N LEU A 77 16.14 -8.34 12.48
CA LEU A 77 15.29 -8.01 13.63
C LEU A 77 16.12 -7.24 14.65
#